data_AF-A0A958GSZ0-F1
#
_entry.id   AF-A0A958GSZ0-F1
#
_cell.length_a   1.000
_cell.length_b   1.000
_cell.length_c   1.000
_cell.angle_alpha   90.00
_cell.angle_beta   90.00
_cell.angle_gamma   90.00
#
_symmetry.space_group_name_H-M   'P 1'
#
loop_
_entity.id
_entity.type
_entity.pdbx_description
1 polymer ?
#
loop_
_entity_poly.entity_id
_entity_poly.type
_entity_poly.pdbx_seq_one_letter_code
_entity_poly.pdbx_strand_id
1 'polypeptide(L)'
;MIELLVVTAIIGVLAAIAVPQFKEYRARAYDARAQSDLRNAMTAQEAYFLDFESYSASVERLPGFVLSEGVNLAVRTVGETDWAGSSYHERGTKTFCFDAADGKPLSSQMGLGSCN
;
A
#
# COMPACT_ATOMS: atom_id res chain seq x y z
N MET A 1 -1.34 -44.02 24.58
CA MET A 1 -1.88 -43.63 23.25
C MET A 1 -2.93 -42.51 23.36
N ILE A 2 -3.77 -42.48 24.40
CA ILE A 2 -4.77 -41.41 24.60
C ILE A 2 -4.17 -40.00 24.87
N GLU A 3 -2.96 -39.94 25.43
CA GLU A 3 -2.23 -38.67 25.66
C GLU A 3 -1.97 -37.85 24.41
N LEU A 4 -1.63 -38.50 23.29
CA LEU A 4 -1.37 -37.77 22.05
C LEU A 4 -2.67 -37.30 21.36
N LEU A 5 -3.76 -38.04 21.55
CA LEU A 5 -5.05 -37.73 20.91
C LEU A 5 -5.66 -36.44 21.44
N VAL A 6 -5.60 -36.21 22.75
CA VAL A 6 -6.12 -34.95 23.35
C VAL A 6 -5.28 -33.75 22.94
N VAL A 7 -3.95 -33.92 22.85
CA VAL A 7 -3.03 -32.85 22.45
C VAL A 7 -3.31 -32.42 21.01
N THR A 8 -3.45 -33.38 20.09
CA THR A 8 -3.75 -33.06 18.69
C THR A 8 -5.13 -32.44 18.51
N ALA A 9 -6.11 -32.82 19.34
CA ALA A 9 -7.45 -32.21 19.32
C ALA A 9 -7.40 -30.73 19.71
N ILE A 10 -6.66 -30.37 20.76
CA ILE A 10 -6.55 -28.98 21.23
C ILE A 10 -5.76 -28.12 20.22
N ILE A 11 -4.63 -28.63 19.70
CA ILE A 11 -3.84 -27.92 18.68
C ILE A 11 -4.69 -27.68 17.42
N GLY A 12 -5.55 -28.64 17.03
CA GLY A 12 -6.48 -28.49 15.90
C GLY A 12 -7.44 -27.31 16.06
N VAL A 13 -8.04 -27.13 17.24
CA VAL A 13 -8.96 -26.01 17.53
C VAL A 13 -8.22 -24.67 17.50
N LEU A 14 -7.03 -24.61 18.11
CA LEU A 14 -6.23 -23.37 18.13
C LEU A 14 -5.76 -22.99 16.71
N ALA A 15 -5.32 -23.96 15.90
CA ALA A 15 -4.89 -23.74 14.53
C ALA A 15 -6.04 -23.24 13.63
N ALA A 16 -7.25 -23.75 13.83
CA ALA A 16 -8.42 -23.32 13.06
C ALA A 16 -8.72 -21.82 13.20
N ILE A 17 -8.50 -21.23 14.39
CA ILE A 17 -8.71 -19.80 14.65
C ILE A 17 -7.47 -18.98 14.23
N ALA A 18 -6.27 -19.48 14.53
CA ALA A 18 -5.04 -18.74 14.32
C ALA A 18 -4.69 -18.55 12.83
N VAL A 19 -4.95 -19.54 11.97
CA VAL A 19 -4.60 -19.49 10.54
C VAL A 19 -5.32 -18.36 9.78
N PRO A 20 -6.66 -18.20 9.85
CA PRO A 20 -7.34 -17.11 9.15
C PRO A 20 -6.90 -15.73 9.67
N GLN A 21 -6.75 -15.58 11.00
CA GLN A 21 -6.29 -14.32 11.60
C GLN A 21 -4.88 -13.95 11.14
N PHE A 22 -3.96 -14.92 11.08
CA PHE A 22 -2.58 -14.67 10.64
C PHE A 22 -2.51 -14.25 9.16
N LYS A 23 -3.36 -14.82 8.30
CA LYS A 23 -3.45 -14.41 6.88
C LYS A 23 -3.87 -12.95 6.75
N GLU A 24 -4.90 -12.55 7.49
CA GLU A 24 -5.38 -11.17 7.47
C GLU A 24 -4.35 -10.20 8.05
N TYR A 25 -3.67 -10.58 9.15
CA TYR A 25 -2.62 -9.75 9.73
C TYR A 25 -1.47 -9.48 8.74
N ARG A 26 -1.04 -10.50 7.98
CA ARG A 26 -0.03 -10.31 6.93
C ARG A 26 -0.54 -9.42 5.80
N ALA A 27 -1.78 -9.58 5.36
CA ALA A 27 -2.39 -8.71 4.35
C ALA A 27 -2.40 -7.24 4.78
N ARG A 28 -2.79 -6.95 6.03
CA ARG A 28 -2.75 -5.60 6.60
C ARG A 28 -1.33 -5.02 6.66
N ALA A 29 -0.32 -5.85 6.94
CA ALA A 29 1.07 -5.41 6.91
C ALA A 29 1.53 -5.05 5.49
N TYR A 30 1.08 -5.79 4.47
CA TYR A 30 1.33 -5.45 3.07
C TYR A 30 0.61 -4.15 2.66
N ASP A 31 -0.64 -3.96 3.08
CA ASP A 31 -1.38 -2.71 2.85
C ASP A 31 -0.68 -1.51 3.53
N ALA A 32 -0.16 -1.68 4.74
CA ALA A 32 0.58 -0.63 5.44
C ALA A 32 1.87 -0.23 4.70
N ARG A 33 2.57 -1.18 4.06
CA ARG A 33 3.73 -0.88 3.21
C ARG A 33 3.35 -0.03 2.00
N ALA A 34 2.30 -0.43 1.26
CA ALA A 34 1.81 0.35 0.12
C ALA A 34 1.41 1.77 0.54
N GLN A 35 0.70 1.90 1.67
CA GLN A 35 0.33 3.21 2.22
C GLN A 35 1.56 4.06 2.56
N SER A 36 2.59 3.46 3.16
CA SER A 36 3.83 4.16 3.50
C SER A 36 4.57 4.63 2.26
N ASP A 37 4.67 3.78 1.23
CA ASP A 37 5.33 4.13 -0.02
C ASP A 37 4.63 5.29 -0.74
N LEU A 38 3.29 5.31 -0.77
CA LEU A 38 2.56 6.44 -1.34
C LEU A 38 2.80 7.73 -0.57
N ARG A 39 2.87 7.69 0.76
CA ARG A 39 3.21 8.87 1.58
C ARG A 39 4.64 9.34 1.33
N ASN A 40 5.58 8.41 1.23
CA ASN A 40 6.96 8.72 0.88
C ASN A 40 7.05 9.35 -0.52
N ALA A 41 6.24 8.86 -1.47
CA ALA A 41 6.15 9.44 -2.81
C ALA A 41 5.56 10.86 -2.77
N MET A 42 4.59 11.14 -1.88
CA MET A 42 4.06 12.50 -1.68
C MET A 42 5.15 13.47 -1.23
N THR A 43 5.91 13.10 -0.20
CA THR A 43 7.02 13.94 0.29
C THR A 43 8.11 14.12 -0.77
N ALA A 44 8.42 13.07 -1.55
CA ALA A 44 9.39 13.19 -2.64
C ALA A 44 8.88 14.04 -3.81
N GLN A 45 7.57 14.03 -4.07
CA GLN A 45 6.92 14.92 -5.04
C GLN A 45 6.96 16.39 -4.59
N GLU A 46 6.70 16.65 -3.32
CA GLU A 46 6.85 18.00 -2.73
C GLU A 46 8.30 18.49 -2.86
N ALA A 47 9.29 17.64 -2.57
CA ALA A 47 10.70 17.97 -2.76
C ALA A 47 11.03 18.27 -4.23
N TYR A 48 10.53 17.45 -5.17
CA TYR A 48 10.72 17.67 -6.60
C TYR A 48 10.07 18.99 -7.06
N PHE A 49 8.89 19.34 -6.53
CA PHE A 49 8.21 20.60 -6.84
C PHE A 49 9.01 21.83 -6.39
N LEU A 50 9.71 21.76 -5.25
CA LEU A 50 10.56 22.86 -4.78
C LEU A 50 11.71 23.18 -5.74
N ASP A 51 12.22 22.19 -6.46
CA ASP A 51 13.35 22.34 -7.38
C ASP A 51 12.92 22.70 -8.81
N PHE A 52 11.78 22.17 -9.26
CA PHE A 52 11.36 22.22 -10.68
C PHE A 52 10.02 22.94 -10.91
N GLU A 53 9.39 23.47 -9.86
CA GLU A 53 8.07 24.15 -9.89
C GLU A 53 6.96 23.33 -10.58
N SER A 54 7.14 22.01 -10.66
CA SER A 54 6.25 21.08 -11.34
C SER A 54 6.34 19.71 -10.69
N TYR A 55 5.27 18.92 -10.77
CA TYR A 55 5.28 17.54 -10.27
C TYR A 55 5.76 16.54 -11.32
N SER A 56 6.36 15.44 -10.87
CA SER A 56 6.84 14.39 -11.77
C SER A 56 5.72 13.41 -12.14
N ALA A 57 5.64 13.03 -13.41
CA ALA A 57 4.79 11.92 -13.88
C ALA A 57 5.48 10.55 -13.73
N SER A 58 6.68 10.50 -13.18
CA SER A 58 7.49 9.27 -13.09
C SER A 58 8.16 9.16 -11.74
N VAL A 59 8.02 7.98 -11.13
CA VAL A 59 8.57 7.66 -9.81
C VAL A 59 10.10 7.70 -9.80
N GLU A 60 10.75 7.34 -10.91
CA GLU A 60 12.21 7.31 -11.05
C GLU A 60 12.87 8.68 -10.95
N ARG A 61 12.12 9.76 -11.19
CA ARG A 61 12.62 11.14 -11.10
C ARG A 61 12.49 11.72 -9.69
N LEU A 62 11.86 10.99 -8.77
CA LEU A 62 11.65 11.46 -7.41
C LEU A 62 12.95 11.33 -6.61
N PRO A 63 13.44 12.43 -6.02
CA PRO A 63 14.72 12.43 -5.32
C PRO A 63 14.66 11.53 -4.08
N GLY A 64 15.57 10.55 -4.00
CA GLY A 64 15.71 9.67 -2.84
C GLY A 64 14.55 8.69 -2.63
N PHE A 65 13.63 8.57 -3.58
CA PHE A 65 12.52 7.64 -3.48
C PHE A 65 12.95 6.22 -3.88
N VAL A 66 12.64 5.25 -3.03
CA VAL A 66 12.82 3.81 -3.30
C VAL A 66 11.52 3.11 -3.02
N LEU A 67 11.03 2.32 -3.98
CA LEU A 67 9.81 1.57 -3.86
C LEU A 67 10.04 0.28 -3.05
N SER A 68 9.13 -0.05 -2.14
CA SER A 68 9.21 -1.30 -1.38
C SER A 68 8.90 -2.50 -2.26
N GLU A 69 9.52 -3.65 -1.97
CA GLU A 69 9.30 -4.89 -2.72
C GLU A 69 7.83 -5.32 -2.70
N GLY A 70 7.28 -5.64 -3.89
CA GLY A 70 5.90 -6.10 -4.07
C GLY A 70 4.84 -5.00 -4.00
N VAL A 71 5.26 -3.73 -3.86
CA VAL A 71 4.38 -2.55 -4.00
C VAL A 71 4.42 -2.09 -5.45
N ASN A 72 3.24 -1.90 -6.03
CA ASN A 72 3.05 -1.26 -7.31
C ASN A 72 2.59 0.17 -7.05
N LEU A 73 3.39 1.14 -7.47
CA LEU A 73 3.09 2.56 -7.36
C LEU A 73 2.96 3.15 -8.77
N ALA A 74 1.85 3.81 -9.06
CA ALA A 74 1.68 4.61 -10.25
C ALA A 74 1.52 6.07 -9.85
N VAL A 75 2.17 6.96 -10.60
CA VAL A 75 2.05 8.41 -10.42
C VAL A 75 1.74 9.03 -11.77
N ARG A 76 0.83 9.99 -11.79
CA ARG A 76 0.47 10.79 -12.97
C ARG A 76 0.39 12.26 -12.60
N THR A 77 0.75 13.13 -13.53
CA THR A 77 0.44 14.55 -13.41
C THR A 77 -1.00 14.80 -13.84
N VAL A 78 -1.68 15.72 -13.16
CA VAL A 78 -3.10 16.06 -13.38
C VAL A 78 -3.25 17.56 -13.52
N GLY A 79 -2.52 18.15 -14.46
CA GLY A 79 -2.38 19.60 -14.59
C GLY A 79 -0.93 20.04 -14.40
N GLU A 80 -0.71 21.35 -14.28
CA GLU A 80 0.63 21.94 -14.11
C GLU A 80 1.12 21.86 -12.65
N THR A 81 0.20 22.00 -11.69
CA THR A 81 0.50 22.05 -10.24
C THR A 81 -0.18 20.94 -9.45
N ASP A 82 -0.71 19.92 -10.11
CA ASP A 82 -1.43 18.84 -9.46
C ASP A 82 -0.93 17.48 -9.95
N TRP A 83 -0.96 16.50 -9.07
CA TRP A 83 -0.61 15.13 -9.37
C TRP A 83 -1.53 14.17 -8.64
N ALA A 84 -1.61 12.96 -9.17
CA ALA A 84 -2.34 11.86 -8.57
C ALA A 84 -1.47 10.62 -8.54
N GLY A 85 -1.66 9.81 -7.51
CA GLY A 85 -0.90 8.60 -7.31
C GLY A 85 -1.77 7.48 -6.78
N SER A 86 -1.44 6.26 -7.18
CA SER A 86 -2.03 5.05 -6.65
C SER A 86 -0.94 4.09 -6.20
N SER A 87 -1.15 3.43 -5.07
CA SER A 87 -0.27 2.36 -4.59
C SER A 87 -1.09 1.16 -4.16
N TYR A 88 -0.60 -0.03 -4.46
CA TYR A 88 -1.14 -1.27 -3.91
C TYR A 88 -0.04 -2.31 -3.79
N HIS A 89 -0.19 -3.23 -2.84
CA HIS A 89 0.71 -4.38 -2.74
C HIS A 89 0.03 -5.59 -3.39
N GLU A 90 0.77 -6.40 -4.15
CA GLU A 90 0.24 -7.57 -4.89
C GLU A 90 -0.47 -8.59 -3.98
N ARG A 91 0.05 -8.69 -2.75
CA ARG A 91 -0.44 -9.55 -1.66
C ARG A 91 -1.31 -8.80 -0.63
N GLY A 92 -1.58 -7.53 -0.88
CA GLY A 92 -2.47 -6.71 -0.08
C GLY A 92 -3.93 -6.93 -0.45
N THR A 93 -4.80 -6.13 0.15
CA THR A 93 -6.25 -6.16 -0.12
C THR A 93 -6.80 -4.81 -0.58
N LYS A 94 -6.01 -3.75 -0.43
CA LYS A 94 -6.44 -2.37 -0.69
C LYS A 94 -5.50 -1.66 -1.64
N THR A 95 -6.09 -0.74 -2.40
CA THR A 95 -5.37 0.28 -3.15
C THR A 95 -5.50 1.60 -2.40
N PHE A 96 -4.39 2.31 -2.25
CA PHE A 96 -4.37 3.66 -1.71
C PHE A 96 -4.27 4.64 -2.87
N CYS A 97 -5.14 5.64 -2.85
CA CYS A 97 -5.29 6.60 -3.93
C CYS A 97 -5.14 8.00 -3.36
N PHE A 98 -4.49 8.85 -4.14
CA PHE A 98 -4.37 10.27 -3.89
C PHE A 98 -4.61 11.03 -5.19
N ASP A 99 -5.37 12.11 -5.10
CA ASP A 99 -5.59 13.02 -6.22
C ASP A 99 -5.58 14.47 -5.71
N ALA A 100 -4.53 15.21 -6.07
CA ALA A 100 -4.40 16.61 -5.70
C ALA A 100 -5.42 17.50 -6.43
N ALA A 101 -5.77 17.17 -7.68
CA ALA A 101 -6.65 17.98 -8.51
C ALA A 101 -8.10 18.01 -7.98
N ASP A 102 -8.58 16.87 -7.47
CA ASP A 102 -9.90 16.77 -6.85
C ASP A 102 -9.92 17.23 -5.37
N GLY A 103 -8.78 17.61 -4.80
CA GLY A 103 -8.63 17.89 -3.36
C GLY A 103 -8.94 16.69 -2.47
N LYS A 104 -8.89 15.46 -3.02
CA LYS A 104 -9.21 14.23 -2.30
C LYS A 104 -8.01 13.83 -1.45
N PRO A 105 -8.15 13.74 -0.12
CA PRO A 105 -7.05 13.26 0.73
C PRO A 105 -6.74 11.79 0.42
N LEU A 106 -5.59 11.30 0.90
CA LEU A 106 -5.20 9.90 0.77
C LEU A 106 -6.34 8.99 1.26
N SER A 107 -6.91 8.23 0.34
CA SER A 107 -8.03 7.33 0.57
C SER A 107 -7.63 5.89 0.30
N SER A 108 -8.33 4.95 0.93
CA SER A 108 -8.13 3.52 0.68
C SER A 108 -9.39 2.93 0.06
N GLN A 109 -9.25 2.28 -1.09
CA GLN A 109 -10.33 1.55 -1.77
C GLN A 109 -10.06 0.04 -1.69
N MET A 110 -11.12 -0.77 -1.58
CA MET A 110 -11.00 -2.23 -1.63
C MET A 110 -10.80 -2.69 -3.09
N GLY A 111 -9.88 -3.63 -3.30
CA GLY A 111 -9.47 -4.07 -4.64
C GLY A 111 -8.10 -3.52 -5.04
N LEU A 112 -7.42 -4.20 -5.96
CA LEU A 112 -6.08 -3.85 -6.44
C LEU A 112 -6.17 -3.06 -7.75
N GLY A 113 -5.43 -1.96 -7.85
CA GLY A 113 -5.20 -1.22 -9.10
C GLY A 113 -6.32 -0.27 -9.55
N SER A 114 -7.46 -0.21 -8.86
CA SER A 114 -8.50 0.78 -9.13
C SER A 114 -8.40 1.97 -8.18
N CYS A 115 -8.32 3.17 -8.76
CA CYS A 115 -8.63 4.43 -8.10
C CYS A 115 -9.82 5.05 -8.81
N ASN A 116 -11.00 4.96 -8.19
CA ASN A 116 -12.22 5.67 -8.59
C ASN A 116 -12.26 7.08 -8.00
#